data_AF-S7WRR7-F1
#
_entry.id   AF-S7WRR7-F1
#
_cell.length_a   1.000
_cell.length_b   1.000
_cell.length_c   1.000
_cell.angle_alpha   90.00
_cell.angle_beta   90.00
_cell.angle_gamma   90.00
#
_symmetry.space_group_name_H-M   'P 1'
#
loop_
_entity.id
_entity.type
_entity.pdbx_description
1 polymer ?
#
loop_
_entity_poly.entity_id
_entity_poly.type
_entity_poly.pdbx_seq_one_letter_code
_entity_poly.pdbx_strand_id
1 'polypeptide(L)'
;MAKIRTIDGVTFALNHILKKINLSKISEDDFQKLIPCLGRLKKSNLKIIEDSLVGHLSFSKVASKYGKSKSAVSAIIKLARKKHLINQLSEDWVCVTVLLPNDQANHVLKISTDSIVQQLNNLDK
;
A
#
# COMPACT_ATOMS: atom_id res chain seq x y z
N MET A 1 -11.20 -7.08 30.63
CA MET A 1 -11.36 -5.85 29.82
C MET A 1 -10.91 -6.13 28.40
N ALA A 2 -11.85 -6.23 27.44
CA ALA A 2 -11.50 -6.41 26.03
C ALA A 2 -10.98 -5.08 25.47
N LYS A 3 -9.71 -5.04 25.07
CA LYS A 3 -9.14 -3.91 24.32
C LYS A 3 -9.69 -3.94 22.91
N ILE A 4 -10.81 -3.25 22.68
CA ILE A 4 -11.34 -3.01 21.33
C ILE A 4 -10.39 -2.01 20.66
N ARG A 5 -9.59 -2.49 19.70
CA ARG A 5 -8.84 -1.60 18.81
C ARG A 5 -9.73 -1.32 17.60
N THR A 6 -10.14 -0.07 17.45
CA THR A 6 -10.64 0.46 16.18
C THR A 6 -9.45 0.50 15.23
N ILE A 7 -9.27 -0.60 14.52
CA ILE A 7 -8.33 -0.67 13.43
C ILE A 7 -9.15 -0.38 12.18
N ASP A 8 -8.76 0.63 11.42
CA ASP A 8 -9.21 0.77 10.04
C ASP A 8 -8.70 -0.48 9.29
N GLY A 9 -9.52 -1.54 9.29
CA GLY A 9 -9.09 -2.93 9.04
C GLY A 9 -8.40 -3.10 7.69
N VAL A 10 -8.88 -2.32 6.72
CA VAL A 10 -8.30 -2.12 5.40
C VAL A 10 -6.86 -1.63 5.49
N THR A 11 -6.61 -0.58 6.26
CA THR A 11 -5.27 0.03 6.39
C THR A 11 -4.30 -0.89 7.13
N PHE A 12 -4.77 -1.71 8.07
CA PHE A 12 -3.92 -2.62 8.84
C PHE A 12 -3.57 -3.90 8.10
N ALA A 13 -4.54 -4.55 7.45
CA ALA A 13 -4.29 -5.70 6.60
C ALA A 13 -3.37 -5.32 5.43
N LEU A 14 -3.65 -4.19 4.76
CA LEU A 14 -2.79 -3.70 3.67
C LEU A 14 -1.39 -3.34 4.17
N ASN A 15 -1.24 -2.71 5.35
CA ASN A 15 0.10 -2.47 5.91
C ASN A 15 0.85 -3.77 6.27
N HIS A 16 0.14 -4.82 6.70
CA HIS A 16 0.73 -6.12 7.00
C HIS A 16 1.16 -6.85 5.71
N ILE A 17 0.32 -6.78 4.67
CA ILE A 17 0.61 -7.30 3.32
C ILE A 17 1.79 -6.53 2.70
N LEU A 18 1.79 -5.20 2.76
CA LEU A 18 2.89 -4.35 2.27
C LEU A 18 4.23 -4.57 3.00
N LYS A 19 4.22 -5.19 4.19
CA LYS A 19 5.44 -5.63 4.88
C LYS A 19 5.94 -6.98 4.37
N LYS A 20 5.03 -7.86 3.95
CA LYS A 20 5.37 -9.19 3.40
C LYS A 20 5.68 -9.14 1.91
N ILE A 21 5.05 -8.23 1.17
CA ILE A 21 5.23 -8.08 -0.27
C ILE A 21 6.15 -6.91 -0.52
N ASN A 22 7.27 -7.18 -1.18
CA ASN A 22 8.23 -6.16 -1.54
C ASN A 22 7.79 -5.42 -2.81
N LEU A 23 6.73 -4.60 -2.71
CA LEU A 23 6.29 -3.64 -3.73
C LEU A 23 7.27 -2.46 -3.85
N SER A 24 8.56 -2.78 -3.92
CA SER A 24 9.67 -1.84 -4.07
C SER A 24 9.68 -1.20 -5.45
N LYS A 25 8.99 -1.80 -6.41
CA LYS A 25 9.02 -1.45 -7.82
C LYS A 25 7.61 -1.47 -8.39
N ILE A 26 7.31 -0.49 -9.21
CA ILE A 26 6.17 -0.47 -10.13
C ILE A 26 6.69 -0.04 -11.48
N SER A 27 6.12 -0.58 -12.55
CA SER A 27 6.43 -0.15 -13.91
C SER A 27 5.93 1.29 -14.13
N GLU A 28 6.49 1.98 -15.14
CA GLU A 28 5.99 3.30 -15.54
C GLU A 28 4.52 3.20 -15.98
N ASP A 29 4.15 2.15 -16.71
CA ASP A 29 2.77 1.92 -17.17
C ASP A 29 1.80 1.74 -16.00
N ASP A 30 2.19 1.00 -14.97
CA ASP A 30 1.40 0.83 -13.75
C ASP A 30 1.32 2.12 -12.94
N PHE A 31 2.39 2.92 -12.95
CA PHE A 31 2.39 4.24 -12.32
C PHE A 31 1.42 5.18 -13.03
N GLN A 32 1.37 5.20 -14.36
CA GLN A 32 0.41 6.00 -15.12
C GLN A 32 -1.04 5.59 -14.82
N LYS A 33 -1.33 4.29 -14.73
CA LYS A 33 -2.65 3.76 -14.30
C LYS A 33 -2.98 4.12 -12.85
N LEU A 34 -1.97 4.27 -11.99
CA LEU A 34 -2.13 4.63 -10.59
C LEU A 34 -2.45 6.11 -10.37
N ILE A 35 -1.96 7.02 -11.22
CA ILE A 35 -2.13 8.47 -11.07
C ILE A 35 -3.60 8.88 -10.81
N PRO A 36 -4.60 8.42 -11.58
CA PRO A 36 -6.01 8.72 -11.33
C PRO A 36 -6.48 8.25 -9.95
N CYS A 37 -6.00 7.10 -9.48
CA CYS A 37 -6.40 6.47 -8.22
C CYS A 37 -5.81 7.15 -6.97
N LEU A 38 -4.74 7.93 -7.13
CA LEU A 38 -4.08 8.68 -6.06
C LEU A 38 -4.86 9.94 -5.63
N GLY A 39 -5.87 10.35 -6.41
CA GLY A 39 -6.69 11.53 -6.13
C GLY A 39 -5.92 12.85 -6.31
N ARG A 40 -6.39 13.93 -5.68
CA ARG A 40 -5.79 15.28 -5.77
C ARG A 40 -4.48 15.41 -4.96
N LEU A 41 -3.49 14.57 -5.24
CA LEU A 41 -2.13 14.79 -4.74
C LEU A 41 -1.49 15.99 -5.45
N LYS A 42 -0.67 16.74 -4.71
CA LYS A 42 0.17 17.79 -5.30
C LYS A 42 1.14 17.15 -6.29
N LYS A 43 1.45 17.85 -7.39
CA LYS A 43 2.44 17.41 -8.40
C LYS A 43 3.79 16.99 -7.78
N SER A 44 4.22 17.68 -6.71
CA SER A 44 5.44 17.31 -5.98
C SER A 44 5.37 15.95 -5.30
N ASN A 45 4.19 15.54 -4.81
CA ASN A 45 4.00 14.22 -4.23
C ASN A 45 3.98 13.12 -5.30
N LEU A 46 3.43 13.40 -6.49
CA LEU A 46 3.48 12.46 -7.63
C LEU A 46 4.93 12.20 -8.05
N LYS A 47 5.74 13.25 -8.19
CA LYS A 47 7.18 13.11 -8.48
C LYS A 47 7.95 12.35 -7.40
N ILE A 48 7.60 12.52 -6.11
CA ILE A 48 8.18 11.73 -5.02
C ILE A 48 7.87 10.23 -5.19
N ILE A 49 6.64 9.90 -5.58
CA ILE A 49 6.20 8.52 -5.80
C ILE A 49 6.94 7.92 -7.00
N GLU A 50 6.98 8.64 -8.12
CA GLU A 50 7.68 8.28 -9.35
C GLU A 50 9.17 8.00 -9.07
N ASP A 51 9.89 8.97 -8.50
CA ASP A 51 11.32 8.84 -8.18
C ASP A 51 11.62 7.67 -7.25
N SER A 52 10.72 7.36 -6.31
CA SER A 52 10.95 6.30 -5.33
C SER A 52 10.57 4.91 -5.86
N LEU A 53 9.43 4.81 -6.53
CA LEU A 53 8.82 3.53 -6.89
C LEU A 53 9.15 3.09 -8.33
N VAL A 54 9.28 4.04 -9.26
CA VAL A 54 9.72 3.77 -10.64
C VAL A 54 11.22 4.01 -10.78
N GLY A 55 11.70 5.18 -10.34
CA GLY A 55 13.13 5.56 -10.43
C GLY A 55 14.03 4.86 -9.41
N HIS A 56 13.47 4.06 -8.50
CA HIS A 56 14.17 3.27 -7.48
C HIS A 56 15.13 4.09 -6.59
N LEU A 57 14.88 5.39 -6.43
CA LEU A 57 15.68 6.22 -5.55
C LEU A 57 15.41 5.87 -4.09
N SER A 58 16.47 5.87 -3.28
CA SER A 58 16.33 5.63 -1.84
C SER A 58 15.54 6.75 -1.18
N PHE A 59 14.79 6.42 -0.12
CA PHE A 59 13.96 7.40 0.58
C PHE A 59 14.78 8.57 1.14
N SER A 60 16.05 8.33 1.48
CA SER A 60 16.99 9.37 1.88
C SER A 60 17.29 10.35 0.74
N LYS A 61 17.57 9.85 -0.47
CA LYS A 61 17.84 10.71 -1.64
C LYS A 61 16.60 11.51 -2.03
N VAL A 62 15.43 10.88 -2.01
CA VAL A 62 14.15 11.54 -2.33
C VAL A 62 13.79 12.59 -1.27
N ALA A 63 13.95 12.28 0.01
CA ALA A 63 13.76 13.23 1.10
C ALA A 63 14.61 14.50 0.92
N SER A 64 15.91 14.33 0.62
CA SER A 64 16.80 15.47 0.34
C SER A 64 16.41 16.23 -0.93
N LYS A 65 16.09 15.54 -2.03
CA LYS A 65 15.72 16.14 -3.32
C LYS A 65 14.47 17.02 -3.23
N TYR A 66 13.50 16.64 -2.41
CA TYR A 66 12.22 17.34 -2.29
C TYR A 66 12.07 18.13 -0.98
N GLY A 67 13.13 18.24 -0.17
CA GLY A 67 13.10 18.97 1.10
C GLY A 67 12.07 18.44 2.09
N LYS A 68 11.85 17.12 2.12
CA LYS A 68 10.85 16.47 3.00
C LYS A 68 11.52 15.59 4.03
N SER A 69 10.85 15.39 5.17
CA SER A 69 11.28 14.37 6.13
C SER A 69 11.12 12.96 5.55
N LYS A 70 11.98 12.04 5.98
CA LYS A 70 11.86 10.61 5.61
C LYS A 70 10.50 10.02 5.99
N SER A 71 9.91 10.45 7.09
CA SER A 71 8.57 10.03 7.53
C SER A 71 7.48 10.50 6.56
N ALA A 72 7.56 11.74 6.06
CA ALA A 72 6.62 12.25 5.07
C ALA A 72 6.72 11.50 3.73
N VAL A 73 7.95 11.25 3.26
CA VAL A 73 8.18 10.44 2.05
C VAL A 73 7.63 9.03 2.25
N SER A 74 7.90 8.40 3.40
CA SER A 74 7.37 7.07 3.71
C SER A 74 5.83 7.03 3.73
N ALA A 75 5.18 8.05 4.28
CA ALA A 75 3.72 8.12 4.31
C ALA A 75 3.13 8.25 2.90
N ILE A 76 3.72 9.09 2.05
CA ILE A 76 3.31 9.26 0.65
C ILE A 76 3.45 7.94 -0.12
N ILE A 77 4.58 7.26 0.03
CA ILE A 77 4.84 6.00 -0.67
C ILE A 77 3.91 4.88 -0.17
N LYS A 78 3.64 4.81 1.13
CA LYS A 78 2.68 3.83 1.68
C LYS A 78 1.29 4.03 1.10
N LEU A 79 0.84 5.27 0.95
CA LEU A 79 -0.45 5.58 0.33
C LEU A 79 -0.47 5.13 -1.13
N ALA A 80 0.59 5.41 -1.89
CA ALA A 80 0.69 4.99 -3.28
C ALA A 80 0.65 3.47 -3.44
N ARG A 81 1.43 2.74 -2.62
CA ARG A 81 1.43 1.28 -2.60
C ARG A 81 0.06 0.71 -2.22
N LYS A 82 -0.63 1.30 -1.25
CA LYS A 82 -1.98 0.89 -0.84
C LYS A 82 -2.96 1.00 -2.02
N LYS A 83 -2.91 2.12 -2.75
CA LYS A 83 -3.77 2.36 -3.92
C LYS A 83 -3.43 1.44 -5.08
N HIS A 84 -2.14 1.21 -5.34
CA HIS A 84 -1.70 0.30 -6.38
C HIS A 84 -2.15 -1.14 -6.10
N LEU A 85 -1.97 -1.61 -4.86
CA LEU A 85 -2.44 -2.92 -4.44
C LEU A 85 -3.94 -3.07 -4.61
N ILE A 86 -4.74 -2.08 -4.21
CA ILE A 86 -6.20 -2.10 -4.42
C ILE A 86 -6.54 -2.16 -5.92
N ASN A 87 -5.79 -1.47 -6.77
CA ASN A 87 -6.01 -1.47 -8.21
C ASN A 87 -5.58 -2.77 -8.91
N GLN A 88 -4.74 -3.59 -8.27
CA GLN A 88 -4.33 -4.90 -8.78
C GLN A 88 -5.25 -6.03 -8.32
N LEU A 89 -6.01 -5.83 -7.24
CA LEU A 89 -7.01 -6.81 -6.81
C LEU A 89 -8.17 -6.80 -7.83
N SER A 90 -8.60 -7.99 -8.26
CA SER A 90 -9.65 -8.15 -9.28
C SER A 90 -10.98 -7.50 -8.86
N GLU A 91 -11.87 -7.26 -9.83
CA GLU A 91 -13.20 -6.64 -9.60
C GLU A 91 -14.05 -7.37 -8.55
N ASP A 92 -13.74 -8.62 -8.24
CA ASP A 92 -14.45 -9.45 -7.26
C ASP A 92 -14.04 -9.19 -5.80
N TRP A 93 -13.05 -8.33 -5.55
CA TRP A 93 -12.59 -8.01 -4.20
C TRP A 93 -13.28 -6.79 -3.61
N VAL A 94 -13.87 -6.97 -2.42
CA VAL A 94 -14.50 -5.88 -1.67
C VAL A 94 -13.67 -5.51 -0.45
N CYS A 95 -13.54 -4.20 -0.25
CA CYS A 95 -12.84 -3.63 0.88
C CYS A 95 -13.83 -3.38 2.04
N VAL A 96 -13.69 -4.13 3.15
CA VAL A 96 -14.62 -4.03 4.29
C VAL A 96 -13.87 -3.63 5.57
N THR A 97 -14.43 -2.68 6.31
CA THR A 97 -13.98 -2.32 7.67
C THR A 97 -14.97 -2.89 8.68
N VAL A 98 -14.49 -3.75 9.59
CA VAL A 98 -15.30 -4.40 10.64
C VAL A 98 -14.61 -4.31 12.00
N LEU A 99 -15.41 -4.26 13.07
CA LEU A 99 -14.93 -4.37 14.45
C LEU A 99 -15.02 -5.83 14.90
N LEU A 100 -13.88 -6.43 15.22
CA LEU A 100 -13.78 -7.84 15.62
C LEU A 100 -13.01 -7.99 16.93
N PRO A 101 -13.32 -9.01 17.74
CA PRO A 101 -12.43 -9.48 18.80
C PRO A 101 -11.04 -9.86 18.26
N ASN A 102 -10.00 -9.73 19.08
CA ASN A 102 -8.60 -9.91 18.65
C ASN A 102 -8.35 -11.25 17.93
N ASP A 103 -8.87 -12.36 18.46
CA ASP A 103 -8.63 -13.69 17.89
C ASP A 103 -9.25 -13.83 16.50
N GLN A 104 -10.45 -13.27 16.30
CA GLN A 104 -11.12 -13.24 15.00
C GLN A 104 -10.42 -12.29 14.03
N ALA A 105 -9.96 -11.13 14.50
CA ALA A 105 -9.19 -10.19 13.68
C ALA A 105 -7.88 -10.83 13.17
N ASN A 106 -7.17 -11.56 14.03
CA ASN A 106 -5.96 -12.29 13.65
C ASN A 106 -6.22 -13.38 12.60
N HIS A 107 -7.36 -14.09 12.74
CA HIS A 107 -7.74 -15.13 11.78
C HIS A 107 -8.07 -14.54 10.41
N VAL A 108 -8.88 -13.48 10.36
CA VAL A 108 -9.21 -12.76 9.13
C VAL A 108 -7.95 -12.19 8.48
N LEU A 109 -7.04 -11.59 9.27
CA LEU A 109 -5.77 -11.06 8.78
C LEU A 109 -4.94 -12.14 8.09
N LYS A 110 -4.86 -13.34 8.69
CA LYS A 110 -4.07 -14.45 8.14
C LYS A 110 -4.64 -14.91 6.80
N ILE A 111 -5.95 -15.19 6.76
CA ILE A 111 -6.64 -15.64 5.53
C ILE A 111 -6.52 -14.60 4.42
N SER A 112 -6.80 -13.33 4.71
CA SER A 112 -6.74 -12.26 3.71
C SER A 112 -5.32 -12.06 3.19
N THR A 113 -4.31 -12.12 4.09
CA THR A 113 -2.91 -11.98 3.69
C THR A 113 -2.48 -13.12 2.79
N ASP A 114 -2.78 -14.36 3.15
CA ASP A 114 -2.32 -15.53 2.41
C ASP A 114 -2.99 -15.61 1.03
N SER A 115 -4.29 -15.28 0.94
CA SER A 115 -5.03 -15.24 -0.33
C SER A 115 -4.55 -14.13 -1.27
N ILE A 116 -4.30 -12.92 -0.74
CA ILE A 116 -3.78 -11.79 -1.55
C ILE A 116 -2.35 -12.08 -2.04
N VAL A 117 -1.49 -12.65 -1.18
CA VAL A 117 -0.12 -13.03 -1.57
C VAL A 117 -0.15 -14.09 -2.68
N GLN A 118 -1.03 -15.09 -2.59
CA GLN A 118 -1.16 -16.11 -3.63
C GLN A 118 -1.60 -15.53 -4.97
N GLN A 119 -2.59 -14.62 -4.98
CA GLN A 119 -3.02 -13.99 -6.23
C GLN A 119 -1.94 -13.12 -6.86
N LEU A 120 -1.22 -12.33 -6.07
CA LEU A 120 -0.14 -11.49 -6.59
C LEU A 120 1.01 -12.33 -7.16
N ASN A 121 1.37 -13.44 -6.52
CA ASN A 121 2.37 -14.36 -7.07
C ASN A 121 1.92 -15.06 -8.36
N ASN A 122 0.61 -15.14 -8.62
CA ASN A 122 0.06 -15.69 -9.86
C ASN A 122 -0.01 -14.64 -10.98
N LEU A 123 0.04 -13.34 -10.65
CA LEU A 123 0.10 -12.24 -11.62
C LEU A 123 1.52 -12.00 -12.17
N ASP A 124 2.55 -12.41 -11.42
CA ASP A 124 3.97 -12.32 -11.81
C ASP A 124 4.47 -13.54 -12.65
N LYS A 125 3.59 -14.47 -13.04
CA LYS A 125 3.88 -15.63 -13.89
C LYS A 125 3.31 -15.46 -15.29
#